data_AF-A0A925ZUN3-F1
#
_entry.id   AF-A0A925ZUN3-F1
#
_cell.length_a   1.000
_cell.length_b   1.000
_cell.length_c   1.000
_cell.angle_alpha   90.00
_cell.angle_beta   90.00
_cell.angle_gamma   90.00
#
_symmetry.space_group_name_H-M   'P 1'
#
loop_
_entity.id
_entity.type
_entity.pdbx_description
1 polymer ?
#
loop_
_entity_poly.entity_id
_entity_poly.type
_entity_poly.pdbx_seq_one_letter_code
_entity_poly.pdbx_strand_id
1 'polypeptide(L)' 'MTATIDPNTTIGLVSLSVADLERSLDYYGREIGLSLLAREGGVATLGAGTRALLHLHEQP' A
#
# COMPACT_ATOMS: atom_id res chain seq x y z
N MET A 1 -0.03 -15.00 -29.82
CA MET A 1 1.27 -14.72 -29.19
C MET A 1 1.06 -14.73 -27.70
N THR A 2 1.53 -15.75 -26.99
CA THR A 2 1.42 -15.86 -25.52
C THR A 2 2.64 -15.22 -24.90
N ALA A 3 2.50 -14.00 -24.36
CA ALA A 3 3.51 -13.41 -23.52
C ALA A 3 3.48 -14.13 -22.16
N THR A 4 4.61 -14.68 -21.72
CA THR A 4 4.76 -15.31 -20.41
C THR A 4 5.58 -14.38 -19.53
N ILE A 5 5.11 -14.12 -18.31
CA ILE A 5 5.82 -13.33 -17.32
C ILE A 5 6.89 -14.22 -16.65
N ASP A 6 8.09 -13.70 -16.42
CA ASP A 6 9.17 -14.44 -15.74
C ASP A 6 8.68 -14.96 -14.38
N PRO A 7 8.90 -16.25 -14.04
CA PRO A 7 8.38 -16.84 -12.80
C PRO A 7 8.91 -16.19 -11.52
N ASN A 8 10.00 -15.42 -11.58
CA ASN A 8 10.55 -14.69 -10.43
C ASN A 8 9.95 -13.28 -10.28
N THR A 9 9.06 -12.86 -11.18
CA THR A 9 8.41 -11.56 -11.09
C THR A 9 7.46 -11.57 -9.89
N THR A 10 7.69 -10.66 -8.94
CA THR A 10 6.84 -10.50 -7.75
C THR A 10 6.34 -9.07 -7.66
N ILE A 11 5.19 -8.91 -7.01
CA ILE A 11 4.63 -7.58 -6.74
C ILE A 11 5.44 -6.93 -5.62
N GLY A 12 5.99 -5.75 -5.91
CA GLY A 12 6.72 -4.92 -4.96
C GLY A 12 5.80 -4.02 -4.12
N LEU A 13 6.32 -2.85 -3.75
CA LEU A 13 5.52 -1.80 -3.11
C LEU A 13 4.43 -1.31 -4.07
N VAL A 14 3.17 -1.36 -3.64
CA VAL A 14 2.04 -0.85 -4.42
C VAL A 14 1.71 0.56 -3.97
N SER A 15 1.56 1.50 -4.90
CA SER A 15 1.12 2.86 -4.60
C SER A 15 -0.32 3.08 -5.08
N LEU A 16 -1.19 3.55 -4.19
CA LEU A 16 -2.59 3.86 -4.47
C LEU A 16 -2.88 5.33 -4.20
N SER A 17 -3.55 5.96 -5.16
CA SER A 17 -4.20 7.25 -4.95
C SER A 17 -5.56 7.03 -4.29
N VAL A 18 -5.79 7.69 -3.15
CA VAL A 18 -7.02 7.56 -2.36
C VAL A 18 -7.68 8.91 -2.16
N ALA A 19 -9.00 8.95 -2.16
CA ALA A 19 -9.75 10.20 -1.94
C ALA A 19 -9.72 10.65 -0.47
N ASP A 20 -9.55 9.71 0.47
CA ASP A 20 -9.50 9.97 1.91
C ASP A 20 -8.48 9.02 2.55
N LEU A 21 -7.44 9.60 3.16
CA LEU A 21 -6.34 8.86 3.75
C LEU A 21 -6.76 8.16 5.05
N GLU A 22 -7.54 8.83 5.91
CA GLU A 22 -7.94 8.29 7.22
C GLU A 22 -8.82 7.05 7.07
N ARG A 23 -9.80 7.11 6.17
CA ARG A 23 -10.67 5.98 5.83
C ARG A 23 -9.84 4.82 5.28
N SER A 24 -8.86 5.13 4.43
CA SER A 24 -7.99 4.11 3.84
C SER A 24 -7.07 3.48 4.89
N LEU A 25 -6.54 4.27 5.82
CA LEU A 25 -5.75 3.79 6.96
C LEU A 25 -6.57 2.88 7.88
N ASP A 26 -7.82 3.22 8.16
CA ASP A 26 -8.70 2.35 8.96
C ASP A 26 -8.94 1.01 8.25
N TYR A 27 -9.23 1.04 6.94
CA TYR A 27 -9.45 -0.18 6.18
C TYR A 27 -8.18 -1.05 6.07
N TYR A 28 -7.08 -0.51 5.56
CA TYR A 28 -5.85 -1.26 5.36
C TYR A 28 -5.14 -1.60 6.67
N GLY A 29 -5.30 -0.77 7.69
CA GLY A 29 -4.68 -0.95 8.99
C GLY A 29 -5.47 -1.85 9.94
N ARG A 30 -6.78 -1.61 10.08
CA ARG A 30 -7.61 -2.34 11.06
C ARG A 30 -8.26 -3.59 10.47
N GLU A 31 -8.89 -3.47 9.31
CA GLU A 31 -9.63 -4.60 8.71
C GLU A 31 -8.68 -5.62 8.07
N ILE A 32 -7.65 -5.14 7.36
CA ILE A 32 -6.63 -6.03 6.75
C ILE A 32 -5.51 -6.36 7.72
N GLY A 33 -5.22 -5.48 8.69
CA GLY A 33 -4.17 -5.71 9.70
C GLY A 33 -2.78 -5.26 9.27
N LEU A 34 -2.64 -4.38 8.27
CA LEU A 34 -1.32 -3.82 7.94
C LEU A 34 -0.88 -2.84 9.03
N SER A 35 0.41 -2.88 9.35
CA SER A 35 1.02 -1.94 10.28
C SER A 35 1.36 -0.64 9.56
N LEU A 36 1.02 0.49 10.17
CA LEU A 36 1.48 1.80 9.73
C LEU A 36 2.98 1.91 10.00
N LEU A 37 3.77 2.06 8.94
CA LEU A 37 5.24 2.17 9.02
C LEU A 37 5.70 3.62 9.03
N ALA A 38 5.06 4.46 8.23
CA ALA A 38 5.34 5.90 8.14
C ALA A 38 4.09 6.66 7.71
N ARG A 39 3.95 7.89 8.19
CA ARG A 39 2.90 8.82 7.76
C ARG A 39 3.47 10.24 7.77
N GLU A 40 3.30 10.94 6.67
CA GLU A 40 3.70 12.35 6.54
C GLU A 40 2.78 13.07 5.55
N GLY A 41 2.17 14.17 5.98
CA GLY A 41 1.21 14.91 5.17
C GLY A 41 0.04 14.03 4.68
N GLY A 42 -0.26 14.10 3.39
CA GLY A 42 -1.28 13.29 2.71
C GLY A 42 -0.78 11.90 2.27
N VAL A 43 0.30 11.40 2.87
CA VAL A 43 0.93 10.14 2.46
C VAL A 43 1.10 9.20 3.64
N ALA A 44 0.82 7.91 3.42
CA ALA A 44 1.07 6.87 4.41
C ALA A 44 1.67 5.62 3.78
N THR A 45 2.58 4.97 4.50
CA THR A 45 3.14 3.66 4.12
C THR A 45 2.71 2.61 5.13
N LEU A 46 2.09 1.55 4.64
CA LEU A 46 1.68 0.39 5.41
C LEU A 46 2.42 -0.87 4.98
N GLY A 47 2.56 -1.82 5.91
CA GLY A 47 3.29 -3.04 5.66
C GLY A 47 3.06 -4.12 6.70
N ALA A 48 3.81 -5.22 6.57
CA ALA A 48 3.80 -6.33 7.51
C ALA A 48 5.16 -6.41 8.21
N GLY A 49 5.20 -6.11 9.50
CA GLY A 49 6.47 -5.98 10.24
C GLY A 49 7.31 -4.83 9.70
N THR A 50 8.51 -5.11 9.19
CA THR A 50 9.40 -4.08 8.58
C THR A 50 9.28 -3.99 7.07
N ARG A 51 8.46 -4.84 6.44
CA ARG A 51 8.29 -4.89 4.99
C ARG A 51 7.20 -3.90 4.56
N ALA A 52 7.58 -2.82 3.89
CA ALA A 52 6.62 -1.94 3.22
C ALA A 52 5.93 -2.67 2.05
N LEU A 53 4.60 -2.60 2.00
CA LEU A 53 3.76 -3.28 1.00
C LEU A 53 2.83 -2.32 0.27
N LEU A 54 2.34 -1.30 0.98
CA LEU A 54 1.35 -0.37 0.46
C LEU A 54 1.78 1.07 0.75
N HIS A 55 1.66 1.93 -0.26
CA HIS A 55 1.87 3.35 -0.17
C HIS A 55 0.58 4.04 -0.59
N LEU A 56 0.01 4.85 0.29
CA LEU A 56 -1.21 5.60 0.07
C LEU A 56 -0.85 7.06 -0.15
N HIS A 57 -1.42 7.65 -1.20
CA HIS A 57 -1.30 9.08 -1.48
C HIS A 57 -2.69 9.68 -1.61
N GLU A 58 -3.00 10.65 -0.76
CA GLU A 58 -4.27 11.35 -0.78
C GLU A 58 -4.37 12.28 -1.99
N GLN A 59 -5.42 12.13 -2.78
CA GLN A 59 -5.79 13.01 -3.88
C GLN A 59 -7.29 13.30 -3.78
N PRO A 60 -7.68 14.43 -3.18
CA PRO A 60 -9.07 14.83 -3.00
C PRO A 60 -9.77 15.22 -4.31
#